data_AF-A0A7S1BJC4-F1
#
_entry.id   AF-A0A7S1BJC4-F1
#
_cell.length_a   1.000
_cell.length_b   1.000
_cell.length_c   1.000
_cell.angle_alpha   90.00
_cell.angle_beta   90.00
_cell.angle_gamma   90.00
#
_symmetry.space_group_name_H-M   'P 1'
#
loop_
_entity.id
_entity.type
_entity.pdbx_description
1 polymer ?
#
loop_
_entity_poly.entity_id
_entity_poly.type
_entity_poly.pdbx_seq_one_letter_code
_entity_poly.pdbx_strand_id
1 'polypeptide(L)'
;MNQRSTWQKTQLICWIVRFMCNFFQACGPSFIRSMRRSCEFSTLFDLKTEEATDTATLDYIIQSAGSSISDSTVIAESTSSEDLTISMTAYGIDISSSNAFMARSFDAYGDVLDAAFKSCMDPNVGLVKSIEVVPWVNNVQFQNIAKLDRSLETGTAEQSRMLSPFLRRFNLITNAEHVGRLAEVLRHRMTTFGMVMKCLAAANAFPHLDNNRELLDKYHTCPLNRSTPCPAYTGQMTLFDLKEALRGIDSSGKYLIERMADNINDYIEHYMTPCLTDMTSEAFGVVGGNMQSQHWIRMDGCLEVSCVFVGVKWDPSTNKCVADAPEDNLDYTVDRFCAPKFSTGRP
;
A
#
# COMPACT_ATOMS: atom_id res chain seq x y z
N MET A 1 0.65 -29.38 -43.96
CA MET A 1 0.15 -29.54 -42.58
C MET A 1 0.97 -28.83 -41.50
N ASN A 2 2.15 -28.24 -41.76
CA ASN A 2 2.99 -27.62 -40.72
C ASN A 2 2.70 -26.14 -40.37
N GLN A 3 1.90 -25.40 -41.17
CA GLN A 3 1.64 -23.99 -40.89
C GLN A 3 0.62 -23.72 -39.78
N ARG A 4 -0.36 -24.60 -39.52
CA ARG A 4 -1.34 -24.37 -38.44
C ARG A 4 -0.74 -24.48 -37.02
N SER A 5 0.33 -25.28 -36.87
CA SER A 5 1.02 -25.47 -35.58
C SER A 5 1.87 -24.27 -35.17
N THR A 6 2.49 -23.57 -36.12
CA THR A 6 3.29 -22.36 -35.84
C THR A 6 2.41 -21.18 -35.43
N TRP A 7 1.26 -20.98 -36.07
CA TRP A 7 0.34 -19.90 -35.71
C TRP A 7 -0.24 -20.01 -34.31
N GLN A 8 -0.61 -21.21 -33.86
CA GLN A 8 -1.09 -21.42 -32.48
C GLN A 8 0.00 -21.20 -31.43
N LYS A 9 1.26 -21.55 -31.75
CA LYS A 9 2.41 -21.31 -30.86
C LYS A 9 2.71 -19.81 -30.74
N THR A 10 2.71 -19.06 -31.84
CA THR A 10 3.00 -17.62 -31.82
C THR A 10 1.93 -16.83 -31.06
N GLN A 11 0.64 -17.17 -31.22
CA GLN A 11 -0.42 -16.51 -30.44
C GLN A 11 -0.33 -16.79 -28.94
N LEU A 12 -0.01 -18.02 -28.54
CA LEU A 12 0.16 -18.38 -27.13
C LEU A 12 1.34 -17.63 -26.48
N ILE A 13 2.44 -17.44 -27.21
CA ILE A 13 3.63 -16.74 -26.70
C ILE A 13 3.36 -15.22 -26.59
N CYS A 14 2.74 -14.58 -27.59
CA CYS A 14 2.31 -13.17 -27.46
C CYS A 14 1.35 -12.95 -26.28
N TRP A 15 0.48 -13.92 -25.99
CA TRP A 15 -0.41 -13.86 -24.85
C TRP A 15 0.34 -13.92 -23.53
N ILE A 16 1.31 -14.84 -23.39
CA ILE A 16 2.13 -15.01 -22.18
C ILE A 16 2.94 -13.75 -21.87
N VAL A 17 3.44 -13.04 -22.88
CA VAL A 17 4.33 -11.89 -22.68
C VAL A 17 3.57 -10.64 -22.26
N ARG A 18 2.47 -10.32 -22.95
CA ARG A 18 1.53 -9.30 -22.47
C ARG A 18 0.97 -9.68 -21.10
N PHE A 19 0.75 -10.98 -20.86
CA PHE A 19 0.37 -11.48 -19.55
C PHE A 19 1.44 -11.17 -18.50
N MET A 20 2.75 -11.34 -18.74
CA MET A 20 3.78 -11.07 -17.72
C MET A 20 3.83 -9.60 -17.29
N CYS A 21 3.87 -8.65 -18.23
CA CYS A 21 3.87 -7.22 -17.88
C CYS A 21 2.56 -6.82 -17.19
N ASN A 22 1.41 -7.24 -17.72
CA ASN A 22 0.10 -6.94 -17.10
C ASN A 22 -0.06 -7.62 -15.73
N PHE A 23 0.48 -8.83 -15.57
CA PHE A 23 0.48 -9.58 -14.32
C PHE A 23 1.32 -8.86 -13.27
N PHE A 24 2.54 -8.45 -13.58
CA PHE A 24 3.37 -7.70 -12.63
C PHE A 24 2.84 -6.29 -12.37
N GLN A 25 2.21 -5.66 -13.36
CA GLN A 25 1.49 -4.40 -13.16
C GLN A 25 0.33 -4.56 -12.16
N ALA A 26 -0.41 -5.67 -12.23
CA ALA A 26 -1.58 -5.93 -11.37
C ALA A 26 -1.21 -6.50 -9.99
N CYS A 27 -0.29 -7.46 -9.95
CA CYS A 27 0.02 -8.29 -8.78
C CYS A 27 1.36 -7.95 -8.12
N GLY A 28 2.19 -7.09 -8.73
CA GLY A 28 3.54 -6.80 -8.26
C GLY A 28 4.53 -7.97 -8.47
N PRO A 29 5.81 -7.78 -8.14
CA PRO A 29 6.86 -8.80 -8.34
C PRO A 29 6.78 -9.96 -7.35
N SER A 30 6.00 -9.81 -6.27
CA SER A 30 5.92 -10.75 -5.15
C SER A 30 4.48 -11.02 -4.77
N PHE A 31 4.24 -12.12 -4.04
CA PHE A 31 2.95 -12.47 -3.47
C PHE A 31 3.08 -12.81 -1.99
N ILE A 32 1.95 -12.66 -1.27
CA ILE A 32 1.84 -13.12 0.11
C ILE A 32 1.70 -14.64 0.08
N ARG A 33 2.72 -15.35 0.54
CA ARG A 33 2.70 -16.82 0.64
C ARG A 33 2.02 -17.28 1.91
N SER A 34 2.30 -16.62 3.03
CA SER A 34 1.68 -16.92 4.32
C SER A 34 1.48 -15.63 5.12
N MET A 35 0.42 -15.61 5.93
CA MET A 35 0.14 -14.55 6.88
C MET A 35 -0.12 -15.22 8.22
N ARG A 36 0.66 -14.85 9.25
CA ARG A 36 0.43 -15.34 10.61
C ARG A 36 -0.35 -14.30 11.38
N ARG A 37 -1.48 -14.73 11.93
CA ARG A 37 -2.31 -13.95 12.81
C ARG A 37 -2.20 -14.50 14.23
N SER A 38 -2.22 -13.62 15.21
CA SER A 38 -2.38 -14.00 16.61
C SER A 38 -3.21 -12.97 17.34
N CYS A 39 -3.88 -13.40 18.39
CA CYS A 39 -4.42 -12.48 19.38
C CYS A 39 -3.43 -12.29 20.50
N GLU A 40 -3.48 -11.12 21.13
CA GLU A 40 -2.69 -10.83 22.33
C GLU A 40 -3.63 -10.44 23.46
N PHE A 41 -3.45 -11.09 24.60
CA PHE A 41 -4.21 -10.81 25.81
C PHE A 41 -3.24 -10.29 26.86
N SER A 42 -3.49 -9.07 27.32
CA SER A 42 -2.77 -8.45 28.43
C SER A 42 -3.71 -8.39 29.62
N THR A 43 -3.36 -9.07 30.71
CA THR A 43 -4.15 -9.04 31.94
C THR A 43 -3.39 -8.29 33.02
N LEU A 44 -4.06 -7.33 33.66
CA LEU A 44 -3.58 -6.61 34.82
C LEU A 44 -4.39 -7.07 36.03
N PHE A 45 -3.70 -7.62 37.02
CA PHE A 45 -4.28 -7.99 38.31
C PHE A 45 -3.98 -6.85 39.30
N ASP A 46 -5.02 -6.15 39.74
CA ASP A 46 -4.92 -5.09 40.75
C ASP A 46 -5.52 -5.62 42.05
N LEU A 47 -4.67 -5.81 43.06
CA LEU A 47 -5.04 -6.35 44.36
C LEU A 47 -4.84 -5.27 45.42
N LYS A 48 -5.93 -4.92 46.12
CA LYS A 48 -5.88 -3.97 47.24
C LYS A 48 -5.62 -4.72 48.53
N THR A 49 -4.37 -4.73 48.99
CA THR A 49 -4.01 -5.26 50.31
C THR A 49 -3.43 -4.18 51.20
N GLU A 50 -3.74 -4.23 52.50
CA GLU A 50 -3.13 -3.35 53.51
C GLU A 50 -1.72 -3.81 53.92
N GLU A 51 -1.39 -5.09 53.67
CA GLU A 51 -0.06 -5.66 53.90
C GLU A 51 0.68 -5.92 52.58
N ALA A 52 2.02 -5.85 52.59
CA ALA A 52 2.86 -6.16 51.44
C ALA A 52 2.67 -7.62 51.03
N THR A 53 1.80 -7.87 50.04
CA THR A 53 1.57 -9.21 49.50
C THR A 53 2.86 -9.77 48.91
N ASP A 54 3.20 -10.99 49.35
CA ASP A 54 4.30 -11.77 48.80
C ASP A 54 4.00 -12.09 47.32
N THR A 55 4.92 -11.72 46.44
CA THR A 55 4.86 -12.00 45.00
C THR A 55 4.63 -13.48 44.70
N ALA A 56 5.05 -14.37 45.61
CA ALA A 56 4.84 -15.81 45.49
C ALA A 56 3.35 -16.20 45.51
N THR A 57 2.51 -15.49 46.27
CA THR A 57 1.07 -15.75 46.34
C THR A 57 0.38 -15.36 45.04
N LEU A 58 0.77 -14.24 44.43
CA LEU A 58 0.24 -13.81 43.14
C LEU A 58 0.68 -14.75 42.00
N ASP A 59 1.94 -15.19 41.99
CA ASP A 59 2.45 -16.16 41.01
C ASP A 59 1.71 -17.50 41.09
N TYR A 60 1.46 -18.00 42.31
CA TYR A 60 0.69 -19.23 42.50
C TYR A 60 -0.74 -19.08 41.99
N ILE A 61 -1.39 -17.96 42.27
CA ILE A 61 -2.75 -17.68 41.81
C ILE A 61 -2.80 -17.63 40.26
N ILE A 62 -1.84 -16.96 39.60
CA ILE A 62 -1.75 -16.89 38.14
C ILE A 62 -1.53 -18.29 37.53
N GLN A 63 -0.66 -19.11 38.13
CA GLN A 63 -0.42 -20.48 37.69
C GLN A 63 -1.67 -21.37 37.84
N SER A 64 -2.45 -21.16 38.91
CA SER A 64 -3.69 -21.90 39.16
C SER A 64 -4.81 -21.51 38.19
N ALA A 65 -4.89 -20.25 37.76
CA ALA A 65 -5.89 -19.78 36.79
C ALA A 65 -5.67 -20.34 35.38
N GLY A 66 -4.44 -20.72 35.01
CA GLY A 66 -4.12 -21.33 33.72
C GLY A 66 -4.29 -22.85 33.66
N SER A 67 -4.48 -23.51 34.79
CA SER A 67 -4.62 -24.97 34.89
C SER A 67 -6.07 -25.33 35.19
N SER A 68 -6.66 -26.21 34.39
CA SER A 68 -8.07 -26.63 34.51
C SER A 68 -8.49 -26.88 35.96
N ILE A 69 -9.47 -26.06 36.39
CA ILE A 69 -10.11 -26.00 37.71
C ILE A 69 -10.54 -27.39 38.17
N SER A 70 -9.71 -28.04 38.98
CA SER A 70 -10.11 -29.23 39.74
C SER A 70 -9.47 -29.32 41.14
N ASP A 71 -8.52 -28.42 41.48
CA ASP A 71 -7.77 -28.49 42.75
C ASP A 71 -7.61 -27.12 43.46
N SER A 72 -8.32 -26.07 43.04
CA SER A 72 -8.16 -24.68 43.53
C SER A 72 -8.88 -24.36 44.86
N THR A 73 -9.27 -25.37 45.65
CA THR A 73 -9.99 -25.21 46.92
C THR A 73 -9.19 -24.55 48.07
N VAL A 74 -7.92 -24.21 47.88
CA VAL A 74 -7.03 -23.82 49.01
C VAL A 74 -6.83 -22.29 49.17
N ILE A 75 -7.25 -21.43 48.23
CA ILE A 75 -6.97 -19.96 48.33
C ILE A 75 -8.23 -19.08 48.44
N ALA A 76 -9.43 -19.65 48.31
CA ALA A 76 -10.67 -18.88 48.38
C ALA A 76 -11.05 -18.36 49.79
N GLU A 77 -10.34 -18.76 50.85
CA GLU A 77 -10.77 -18.46 52.23
C GLU A 77 -10.22 -17.15 52.83
N SER A 78 -9.19 -16.52 52.25
CA SER A 78 -8.53 -15.36 52.91
C SER A 78 -8.41 -14.07 52.10
N THR A 79 -8.87 -14.02 50.86
CA THR A 79 -8.95 -12.76 50.09
C THR A 79 -10.39 -12.50 49.73
N SER A 80 -10.97 -11.44 50.29
CA SER A 80 -12.33 -11.05 49.96
C SER A 80 -12.38 -10.72 48.46
N SER A 81 -13.38 -11.25 47.75
CA SER A 81 -13.60 -11.00 46.31
C SER A 81 -13.75 -9.50 45.97
N GLU A 82 -13.89 -8.62 46.97
CA GLU A 82 -14.02 -7.18 46.80
C GLU A 82 -12.68 -6.47 46.55
N ASP A 83 -11.55 -7.11 46.88
CA ASP A 83 -10.22 -6.50 46.84
C ASP A 83 -9.43 -6.77 45.55
N LEU A 84 -9.93 -7.66 44.68
CA LEU A 84 -9.29 -8.03 43.42
C LEU A 84 -10.04 -7.45 42.22
N THR A 85 -9.35 -6.64 41.42
CA THR A 85 -9.82 -6.17 40.12
C THR A 85 -8.92 -6.72 39.02
N ILE A 86 -9.49 -7.51 38.10
CA ILE A 86 -8.78 -8.06 36.96
C ILE A 86 -9.20 -7.29 35.71
N SER A 87 -8.27 -6.53 35.13
CA SER A 87 -8.49 -5.79 33.89
C SER A 87 -7.78 -6.49 32.73
N MET A 88 -8.51 -6.97 31.74
CA MET A 88 -7.96 -7.62 30.56
C MET A 88 -8.11 -6.71 29.34
N THR A 89 -7.03 -6.51 28.61
CA THR A 89 -7.05 -5.88 27.28
C THR A 89 -6.70 -6.93 26.24
N ALA A 90 -7.54 -7.09 25.23
CA ALA A 90 -7.33 -8.04 24.15
C ALA A 90 -7.14 -7.31 22.82
N TYR A 91 -6.14 -7.71 22.05
CA TYR A 91 -5.86 -7.18 20.73
C TYR A 91 -6.03 -8.25 19.67
N GLY A 92 -6.59 -7.86 18.52
CA GLY A 92 -6.84 -8.78 17.41
C GLY A 92 -8.12 -9.59 17.54
N ILE A 93 -9.00 -9.28 18.49
CA ILE A 93 -10.34 -9.85 18.59
C ILE A 93 -11.33 -9.05 17.74
N ASP A 94 -12.35 -9.71 17.19
CA ASP A 94 -13.44 -9.07 16.46
C ASP A 94 -14.53 -8.62 17.45
N ILE A 95 -14.28 -7.54 18.18
CA ILE A 95 -15.27 -6.94 19.08
C ILE A 95 -15.39 -5.44 18.77
N SER A 96 -16.59 -5.03 18.38
CA SER A 96 -16.88 -3.76 17.73
C SER A 96 -16.85 -2.51 18.63
N SER A 97 -16.56 -2.60 19.93
CA SER A 97 -16.63 -1.40 20.80
C SER A 97 -15.83 -1.38 22.12
N SER A 98 -15.23 -2.47 22.60
CA SER A 98 -14.28 -2.38 23.71
C SER A 98 -13.38 -3.59 23.79
N ASN A 99 -12.08 -3.37 23.63
CA ASN A 99 -11.04 -4.38 23.83
C ASN A 99 -10.71 -4.62 25.31
N ALA A 100 -11.41 -3.94 26.22
CA ALA A 100 -11.20 -3.99 27.65
C ALA A 100 -12.32 -4.78 28.32
N PHE A 101 -11.94 -5.78 29.11
CA PHE A 101 -12.81 -6.59 29.94
C PHE A 101 -12.43 -6.39 31.40
N MET A 102 -13.41 -6.41 32.29
CA MET A 102 -13.18 -6.34 33.73
C MET A 102 -13.82 -7.56 34.38
N ALA A 103 -13.05 -8.30 35.17
CA ALA A 103 -13.51 -9.41 35.99
C ALA A 103 -13.22 -9.13 37.47
N ARG A 104 -14.12 -9.58 38.34
CA ARG A 104 -14.00 -9.46 39.81
C ARG A 104 -13.68 -10.78 40.52
N SER A 105 -13.61 -11.88 39.76
CA SER A 105 -13.27 -13.21 40.26
C SER A 105 -12.48 -14.00 39.20
N PHE A 106 -11.76 -15.03 39.64
CA PHE A 106 -11.01 -15.91 38.74
C PHE A 106 -11.92 -16.73 37.82
N ASP A 107 -13.09 -17.14 38.29
CA ASP A 107 -14.08 -17.84 37.45
C ASP A 107 -14.56 -16.94 36.31
N ALA A 108 -14.91 -15.68 36.63
CA ALA A 108 -15.30 -14.69 35.62
C ALA A 108 -14.15 -14.35 34.67
N TYR A 109 -12.90 -14.36 35.16
CA TYR A 109 -11.72 -14.20 34.32
C TYR A 109 -11.55 -15.38 33.35
N GLY A 110 -11.73 -16.62 33.83
CA GLY A 110 -11.70 -17.83 33.00
C GLY A 110 -12.75 -17.81 31.89
N ASP A 111 -13.99 -17.42 32.22
CA ASP A 111 -15.07 -17.27 31.23
C ASP A 111 -14.74 -16.20 30.18
N VAL A 112 -14.21 -15.06 30.63
CA VAL A 112 -13.78 -13.95 29.75
C VAL A 112 -12.62 -14.36 28.86
N LEU A 113 -11.64 -15.09 29.39
CA LEU A 113 -10.48 -15.59 28.64
C LEU A 113 -10.90 -16.65 27.62
N ASP A 114 -11.79 -17.59 27.98
CA ASP A 114 -12.33 -18.59 27.06
C ASP A 114 -13.17 -17.95 25.95
N ALA A 115 -14.03 -16.98 26.28
CA ALA A 115 -14.78 -16.22 25.28
C ALA A 115 -13.88 -15.44 24.34
N ALA A 116 -12.83 -14.79 24.87
CA ALA A 116 -11.87 -14.06 24.07
C ALA A 116 -11.01 -15.00 23.20
N PHE A 117 -10.63 -16.17 23.70
CA PHE A 117 -9.90 -17.20 22.95
C PHE A 117 -10.76 -17.78 21.82
N LYS A 118 -12.03 -18.10 22.08
CA LYS A 118 -12.99 -18.53 21.04
C LYS A 118 -13.16 -17.46 19.96
N SER A 119 -13.18 -16.19 20.34
CA SER A 119 -13.27 -15.07 19.38
C SER A 119 -12.03 -14.98 18.48
N CYS A 120 -10.89 -15.51 18.89
CA CYS A 120 -9.64 -15.55 18.11
C CYS A 120 -9.50 -16.77 17.21
N MET A 121 -10.43 -17.73 17.27
CA MET A 121 -10.38 -18.93 16.43
C MET A 121 -10.90 -18.68 15.01
N ASP A 122 -11.59 -17.56 14.75
CA ASP A 122 -12.03 -17.24 13.40
C ASP A 122 -10.82 -16.94 12.50
N PRO A 123 -10.70 -17.59 11.33
CA PRO A 123 -9.56 -17.41 10.43
C PRO A 123 -9.39 -15.95 9.93
N ASN A 124 -10.45 -15.14 10.00
CA ASN A 124 -10.46 -13.74 9.62
C ASN A 124 -10.11 -12.78 10.76
N VAL A 125 -9.93 -13.31 11.97
CA VAL A 125 -9.67 -12.55 13.20
C VAL A 125 -8.22 -12.75 13.63
N GLY A 126 -7.67 -11.76 14.35
CA GLY A 126 -6.29 -11.75 14.83
C GLY A 126 -5.46 -10.58 14.29
N LEU A 127 -4.50 -10.12 15.10
CA LEU A 127 -3.48 -9.19 14.67
C LEU A 127 -2.56 -9.87 13.68
N VAL A 128 -2.26 -9.21 12.55
CA VAL A 128 -1.24 -9.68 11.63
C VAL A 128 0.13 -9.47 12.28
N LYS A 129 0.78 -10.56 12.70
CA LYS A 129 2.11 -10.54 13.34
C LYS A 129 3.25 -10.67 12.35
N SER A 130 3.04 -11.44 11.29
CA SER A 130 4.04 -11.59 10.24
C SER A 130 3.38 -11.92 8.91
N ILE A 131 4.02 -11.44 7.84
CA ILE A 131 3.64 -11.71 6.47
C ILE A 131 4.90 -12.25 5.78
N GLU A 132 4.80 -13.45 5.21
CA GLU A 132 5.84 -14.00 4.34
C GLU A 132 5.55 -13.57 2.90
N VAL A 133 6.41 -12.72 2.36
CA VAL A 133 6.33 -12.25 0.99
C VAL A 133 7.39 -12.96 0.17
N VAL A 134 6.97 -13.62 -0.92
CA VAL A 134 7.86 -14.40 -1.79
C VAL A 134 7.77 -13.89 -3.22
N PRO A 135 8.89 -13.76 -3.95
CA PRO A 135 8.87 -13.42 -5.37
C PRO A 135 8.09 -14.44 -6.19
N TRP A 136 7.29 -13.98 -7.17
CA TRP A 136 6.57 -14.86 -8.09
C TRP A 136 7.49 -15.81 -8.84
N VAL A 137 8.73 -15.40 -9.11
CA VAL A 137 9.72 -16.24 -9.77
C VAL A 137 10.07 -17.52 -9.00
N ASN A 138 9.81 -17.57 -7.70
CA ASN A 138 10.05 -18.75 -6.85
C ASN A 138 8.83 -19.69 -6.79
N ASN A 139 7.68 -19.26 -7.32
CA ASN A 139 6.50 -20.10 -7.40
C ASN A 139 6.64 -21.12 -8.54
N VAL A 140 6.54 -22.41 -8.24
CA VAL A 140 6.73 -23.50 -9.22
C VAL A 140 5.69 -23.45 -10.36
N GLN A 141 4.44 -23.10 -10.05
CA GLN A 141 3.39 -22.95 -11.08
C GLN A 141 3.74 -21.80 -12.02
N PHE A 142 4.21 -20.67 -11.46
CA PHE A 142 4.68 -19.53 -12.24
C PHE A 142 5.90 -19.90 -13.09
N GLN A 143 6.90 -20.58 -12.54
CA GLN A 143 8.09 -21.04 -13.28
C GLN A 143 7.72 -21.91 -14.48
N ASN A 144 6.74 -22.80 -14.30
CA ASN A 144 6.22 -23.67 -15.35
C ASN A 144 5.53 -22.87 -16.46
N ILE A 145 4.70 -21.90 -16.11
CA ILE A 145 3.99 -21.02 -17.07
C ILE A 145 4.98 -20.11 -17.81
N ALA A 146 5.91 -19.50 -17.08
CA ALA A 146 6.93 -18.60 -17.60
C ALA A 146 8.07 -19.32 -18.33
N LYS A 147 8.07 -20.66 -18.33
CA LYS A 147 9.08 -21.54 -18.96
C LYS A 147 10.52 -21.17 -18.56
N LEU A 148 10.73 -20.88 -17.27
CA LEU A 148 12.03 -20.45 -16.76
C LEU A 148 13.06 -21.59 -16.77
N ASP A 149 12.62 -22.81 -16.52
CA ASP A 149 13.50 -24.00 -16.45
C ASP A 149 13.60 -24.76 -17.78
N ARG A 150 12.73 -24.48 -18.75
CA ARG A 150 12.90 -24.99 -20.12
C ARG A 150 13.96 -24.15 -20.82
N SER A 151 15.22 -24.47 -20.55
CA SER A 151 16.29 -24.29 -21.53
C SER A 151 15.78 -24.78 -22.88
N LEU A 152 16.02 -24.01 -23.93
CA LEU A 152 15.57 -24.35 -25.28
C LEU A 152 16.16 -25.68 -25.71
N GLU A 153 15.39 -26.75 -25.59
CA GLU A 153 15.71 -28.05 -26.18
C GLU A 153 15.70 -28.00 -27.73
N THR A 154 15.34 -26.86 -28.33
CA THR A 154 15.19 -26.69 -29.77
C THR A 154 16.19 -25.71 -30.39
N GLY A 155 17.17 -25.22 -29.64
CA GLY A 155 18.13 -24.21 -30.11
C GLY A 155 19.49 -24.80 -30.49
N THR A 156 20.10 -24.30 -31.56
CA THR A 156 21.48 -24.61 -31.94
C THR A 156 22.46 -24.29 -30.80
N ALA A 157 23.62 -24.93 -30.77
CA ALA A 157 24.64 -24.81 -29.70
C ALA A 157 25.08 -23.37 -29.36
N GLU A 158 24.79 -22.41 -30.24
CA GLU A 158 25.04 -20.97 -30.06
C GLU A 158 23.98 -20.29 -29.16
N GLN A 159 22.73 -20.79 -29.17
CA GLN A 159 21.69 -20.41 -28.20
C GLN A 159 21.94 -21.03 -26.81
N SER A 160 22.73 -22.11 -26.69
CA SER A 160 23.08 -22.71 -25.39
C SER A 160 24.10 -21.91 -24.57
N ARG A 161 24.64 -20.78 -25.08
CA ARG A 161 25.33 -19.76 -24.26
C ARG A 161 24.36 -18.87 -23.46
N MET A 162 23.09 -19.22 -23.46
CA MET A 162 22.04 -18.50 -22.75
C MET A 162 22.31 -18.37 -21.26
N LEU A 163 21.97 -17.19 -20.77
CA LEU A 163 22.06 -16.75 -19.40
C LEU A 163 21.65 -17.86 -18.43
N SER A 164 22.43 -18.03 -17.36
CA SER A 164 22.15 -19.03 -16.33
C SER A 164 20.71 -18.91 -15.83
N PRO A 165 20.05 -20.01 -15.42
CA PRO A 165 18.71 -19.95 -14.83
C PRO A 165 18.62 -18.93 -13.71
N PHE A 166 19.69 -18.81 -12.91
CA PHE A 166 19.83 -17.76 -11.90
C PHE A 166 19.69 -16.35 -12.50
N LEU A 167 20.45 -16.03 -13.54
CA LEU A 167 20.45 -14.70 -14.15
C LEU A 167 19.12 -14.38 -14.86
N ARG A 168 18.46 -15.38 -15.44
CA ARG A 168 17.09 -15.23 -15.97
C ARG A 168 16.08 -14.89 -14.88
N ARG A 169 16.16 -15.60 -13.75
CA ARG A 169 15.29 -15.33 -12.58
C ARG A 169 15.57 -13.95 -12.00
N PHE A 170 16.84 -13.56 -11.92
CA PHE A 170 17.26 -12.24 -11.47
C PHE A 170 16.69 -11.13 -12.36
N ASN A 171 16.93 -11.20 -13.68
CA ASN A 171 16.37 -10.24 -14.63
C ASN A 171 14.85 -10.16 -14.52
N LEU A 172 14.18 -11.31 -14.38
CA LEU A 172 12.72 -11.31 -14.28
C LEU A 172 12.24 -10.61 -13.01
N ILE A 173 12.89 -10.82 -11.87
CA ILE A 173 12.54 -10.12 -10.62
C ILE A 173 12.74 -8.62 -10.78
N THR A 174 13.92 -8.20 -11.25
CA THR A 174 14.26 -6.77 -11.32
C THR A 174 13.42 -6.04 -12.35
N ASN A 175 13.13 -6.68 -13.49
CA ASN A 175 12.24 -6.12 -14.51
C ASN A 175 10.78 -6.09 -14.01
N ALA A 176 10.33 -7.09 -13.25
CA ALA A 176 9.00 -7.09 -12.64
C ALA A 176 8.85 -5.95 -11.62
N GLU A 177 9.88 -5.69 -10.81
CA GLU A 177 9.91 -4.56 -9.90
C GLU A 177 9.85 -3.23 -10.66
N HIS A 178 10.63 -3.10 -11.74
CA HIS A 178 10.59 -1.91 -12.59
C HIS A 178 9.20 -1.67 -13.21
N VAL A 179 8.56 -2.70 -13.76
CA VAL A 179 7.17 -2.62 -14.26
C VAL A 179 6.21 -2.19 -13.15
N GLY A 180 6.40 -2.72 -11.93
CA GLY A 180 5.66 -2.28 -10.74
C GLY A 180 5.82 -0.79 -10.47
N ARG A 181 7.05 -0.25 -10.57
CA ARG A 181 7.34 1.18 -10.41
C ARG A 181 6.72 2.04 -11.51
N LEU A 182 6.77 1.62 -12.77
CA LEU A 182 6.09 2.32 -13.88
C LEU A 182 4.59 2.45 -13.60
N ALA A 183 3.97 1.34 -13.15
CA ALA A 183 2.56 1.31 -12.81
C ALA A 183 2.22 2.18 -11.59
N GLU A 184 3.10 2.23 -10.59
CA GLU A 184 2.96 3.08 -9.41
C GLU A 184 2.98 4.57 -9.78
N VAL A 185 3.94 5.00 -10.60
CA VAL A 185 4.03 6.38 -11.09
C VAL A 185 2.76 6.76 -11.85
N LEU A 186 2.31 5.90 -12.78
CA LEU A 186 1.08 6.15 -13.53
C LEU A 186 -0.15 6.25 -12.61
N ARG A 187 -0.32 5.32 -11.67
CA ARG A 187 -1.43 5.35 -10.70
C ARG A 187 -1.39 6.59 -9.83
N HIS A 188 -0.20 7.02 -9.40
CA HIS A 188 -0.04 8.25 -8.64
C HIS A 188 -0.54 9.45 -9.45
N ARG A 189 -0.08 9.61 -10.71
CA ARG A 189 -0.56 10.70 -11.59
C ARG A 189 -2.08 10.65 -11.81
N MET A 190 -2.64 9.48 -12.10
CA MET A 190 -4.09 9.32 -12.28
C MET A 190 -4.88 9.64 -11.00
N THR A 191 -4.33 9.30 -9.83
CA THR A 191 -4.93 9.59 -8.53
C THR A 191 -4.92 11.09 -8.27
N THR A 192 -3.78 11.77 -8.47
CA THR A 192 -3.67 13.23 -8.36
C THR A 192 -4.61 13.92 -9.33
N PHE A 193 -4.63 13.51 -10.60
CA PHE A 193 -5.57 14.01 -11.60
C PHE A 193 -7.03 13.86 -11.16
N GLY A 194 -7.42 12.68 -10.66
CA GLY A 194 -8.75 12.44 -10.14
C GLY A 194 -9.09 13.30 -8.91
N MET A 195 -8.12 13.59 -8.05
CA MET A 195 -8.29 14.49 -6.90
C MET A 195 -8.48 15.94 -7.35
N VAL A 196 -7.69 16.43 -8.31
CA VAL A 196 -7.86 17.77 -8.92
C VAL A 196 -9.23 17.91 -9.57
N MET A 197 -9.68 16.92 -10.35
CA MET A 197 -11.00 16.92 -10.99
C MET A 197 -12.14 16.99 -9.96
N LYS A 198 -12.08 16.19 -8.89
CA LYS A 198 -13.05 16.23 -7.80
C LYS A 198 -13.03 17.58 -7.09
N CYS A 199 -11.85 18.14 -6.87
CA CYS A 199 -11.68 19.43 -6.24
C CYS A 199 -12.28 20.57 -7.07
N LEU A 200 -12.01 20.60 -8.37
CA LEU A 200 -12.59 21.58 -9.27
C LEU A 200 -14.12 21.46 -9.33
N ALA A 201 -14.65 20.23 -9.40
CA ALA A 201 -16.08 20.00 -9.36
C ALA A 201 -16.71 20.52 -8.04
N ALA A 202 -16.07 20.24 -6.90
CA ALA A 202 -16.51 20.75 -5.61
C ALA A 202 -16.42 22.28 -5.54
N ALA A 203 -15.33 22.88 -6.01
CA ALA A 203 -15.16 24.33 -6.04
C ALA A 203 -16.22 25.02 -6.93
N ASN A 204 -16.52 24.43 -8.09
CA ASN A 204 -17.52 24.95 -9.02
C ASN A 204 -18.97 24.77 -8.53
N ALA A 205 -19.23 23.86 -7.60
CA ALA A 205 -20.54 23.70 -6.99
C ALA A 205 -20.93 24.90 -6.09
N PHE A 206 -19.97 25.71 -5.65
CA PHE A 206 -20.22 26.93 -4.88
C PHE A 206 -20.65 28.09 -5.79
N PRO A 207 -21.75 28.81 -5.45
CA PRO A 207 -22.19 30.01 -6.15
C PRO A 207 -21.07 31.06 -6.26
N HIS A 208 -21.07 31.86 -7.32
CA HIS A 208 -20.08 32.93 -7.52
C HIS A 208 -20.03 33.95 -6.37
N LEU A 209 -21.13 34.12 -5.63
CA LEU A 209 -21.22 34.99 -4.46
C LEU A 209 -20.34 34.54 -3.28
N ASP A 210 -19.91 33.27 -3.27
CA ASP A 210 -19.08 32.68 -2.21
C ASP A 210 -17.58 32.68 -2.54
N ASN A 211 -17.17 33.36 -3.62
CA ASN A 211 -15.77 33.40 -4.07
C ASN A 211 -14.77 33.92 -3.00
N ASN A 212 -15.23 34.78 -2.10
CA ASN A 212 -14.38 35.35 -1.04
C ASN A 212 -14.34 34.48 0.23
N ARG A 213 -14.97 33.29 0.26
CA ARG A 213 -14.89 32.41 1.42
C ARG A 213 -13.47 31.87 1.58
N GLU A 214 -12.92 32.06 2.77
CA GLU A 214 -11.64 31.48 3.15
C GLU A 214 -11.75 29.96 3.27
N LEU A 215 -10.76 29.26 2.72
CA LEU A 215 -10.62 27.82 2.82
C LEU A 215 -9.69 27.49 3.99
N LEU A 216 -10.10 26.57 4.86
CA LEU A 216 -9.23 26.02 5.89
C LEU A 216 -8.35 24.91 5.30
N ASP A 217 -7.05 25.06 5.44
CA ASP A 217 -6.07 24.02 5.08
C ASP A 217 -6.32 22.76 5.92
N LYS A 218 -6.49 21.61 5.24
CA LYS A 218 -6.74 20.32 5.87
C LYS A 218 -5.64 19.92 6.86
N TYR A 219 -4.39 20.27 6.54
CA TYR A 219 -3.22 19.94 7.34
C TYR A 219 -2.93 20.98 8.41
N HIS A 220 -3.66 22.10 8.41
CA HIS A 220 -3.64 23.03 9.52
C HIS A 220 -4.51 22.48 10.67
N THR A 221 -3.99 21.44 11.33
CA THR A 221 -4.59 20.94 12.57
C THR A 221 -4.26 21.93 13.68
N CYS A 222 -5.21 22.81 13.99
CA CYS A 222 -5.24 23.42 15.31
C CYS A 222 -5.31 22.29 16.36
N PRO A 223 -4.45 22.26 17.39
CA PRO A 223 -4.62 21.34 18.49
C PRO A 223 -6.03 21.54 19.07
N LEU A 224 -6.75 20.45 19.35
CA LEU A 224 -8.10 20.49 19.94
C LEU A 224 -8.14 21.20 21.30
N ASN A 225 -6.97 21.44 21.91
CA ASN A 225 -6.85 22.13 23.17
C ASN A 225 -7.00 23.65 22.98
N ARG A 226 -8.14 24.20 23.40
CA ARG A 226 -8.48 25.64 23.34
C ARG A 226 -7.46 26.59 23.98
N SER A 227 -6.53 26.07 24.78
CA SER A 227 -5.53 26.87 25.48
C SER A 227 -4.28 27.19 24.64
N THR A 228 -4.04 26.50 23.53
CA THR A 228 -2.92 26.80 22.64
C THR A 228 -3.40 27.64 21.46
N PRO A 229 -3.03 28.93 21.34
CA PRO A 229 -3.39 29.72 20.18
C PRO A 229 -2.79 29.07 18.93
N CYS A 230 -3.61 28.84 17.91
CA CYS A 230 -3.10 28.35 16.63
C CYS A 230 -2.11 29.39 16.08
N PRO A 231 -0.96 28.97 15.56
CA PRO A 231 -0.07 29.90 14.88
C PRO A 231 -0.87 30.60 13.79
N ALA A 232 -0.77 31.93 13.71
CA ALA A 232 -1.52 32.72 12.75
C ALA A 232 -1.23 32.18 11.34
N TYR A 233 -2.25 31.62 10.69
CA TYR A 233 -2.14 31.12 9.33
C TYR A 233 -1.96 32.32 8.40
N THR A 234 -0.75 32.50 7.87
CA THR A 234 -0.40 33.65 7.03
C THR A 234 -0.78 33.47 5.56
N GLY A 235 -1.35 32.33 5.17
CA GLY A 235 -1.68 31.99 3.79
C GLY A 235 -3.18 31.84 3.54
N GLN A 236 -4.00 32.86 3.80
CA GLN A 236 -5.43 32.79 3.46
C GLN A 236 -5.60 32.54 1.95
N MET A 237 -6.12 31.37 1.59
CA MET A 237 -6.53 31.04 0.22
C MET A 237 -8.05 31.15 0.15
N THR A 238 -8.56 32.00 -0.74
CA THR A 238 -10.00 32.09 -0.97
C THR A 238 -10.47 31.02 -1.96
N LEU A 239 -11.78 30.79 -2.03
CA LEU A 239 -12.37 29.95 -3.07
C LEU A 239 -12.06 30.49 -4.48
N PHE A 240 -11.97 31.81 -4.65
CA PHE A 240 -11.54 32.43 -5.90
C PHE A 240 -10.11 32.05 -6.25
N ASP A 241 -9.18 32.18 -5.30
CA ASP A 241 -7.78 31.81 -5.50
C ASP A 241 -7.65 30.33 -5.84
N LEU A 242 -8.43 29.46 -5.19
CA LEU A 242 -8.47 28.03 -5.52
C LEU A 242 -9.01 27.79 -6.94
N LYS A 243 -10.10 28.45 -7.33
CA LYS A 243 -10.64 28.32 -8.69
C LYS A 243 -9.65 28.80 -9.75
N GLU A 244 -8.99 29.93 -9.51
CA GLU A 244 -7.97 30.46 -10.42
C GLU A 244 -6.72 29.56 -10.46
N ALA A 245 -6.28 29.03 -9.33
CA ALA A 245 -5.16 28.11 -9.28
C ALA A 245 -5.48 26.76 -9.96
N LEU A 246 -6.69 26.21 -9.77
CA LEU A 246 -7.16 24.99 -10.44
C LEU A 246 -7.45 25.20 -11.93
N ARG A 247 -7.80 26.41 -12.34
CA ARG A 247 -7.81 26.79 -13.76
C ARG A 247 -6.38 26.83 -14.27
N GLY A 248 -5.48 27.47 -13.53
CA GLY A 248 -4.03 27.39 -13.67
C GLY A 248 -3.58 27.45 -15.12
N ILE A 249 -3.88 28.55 -15.80
CA ILE A 249 -3.51 28.77 -17.19
C ILE A 249 -2.01 29.07 -17.24
N ASP A 250 -1.25 28.26 -17.95
CA ASP A 250 0.17 28.50 -18.15
C ASP A 250 0.44 29.56 -19.22
N SER A 251 1.72 29.85 -19.48
CA SER A 251 2.14 30.77 -20.55
C SER A 251 1.72 30.30 -21.96
N SER A 252 1.35 29.03 -22.12
CA SER A 252 0.83 28.45 -23.37
C SER A 252 -0.69 28.49 -23.49
N GLY A 253 -1.39 28.99 -22.46
CA GLY A 253 -2.85 29.08 -22.45
C GLY A 253 -3.56 27.79 -22.04
N LYS A 254 -2.83 26.76 -21.58
CA LYS A 254 -3.41 25.46 -21.20
C LYS A 254 -3.86 25.44 -19.74
N TYR A 255 -5.04 24.88 -19.49
CA TYR A 255 -5.54 24.71 -18.13
C TYR A 255 -4.77 23.62 -17.39
N LEU A 256 -4.69 23.70 -16.05
CA LEU A 256 -4.00 22.69 -15.22
C LEU A 256 -4.43 21.25 -15.55
N ILE A 257 -5.73 21.00 -15.68
CA ILE A 257 -6.27 19.67 -16.02
C ILE A 257 -5.77 19.18 -17.37
N GLU A 258 -5.71 20.06 -18.38
CA GLU A 258 -5.19 19.72 -19.71
C GLU A 258 -3.70 19.40 -19.62
N ARG A 259 -2.93 20.21 -18.87
CA ARG A 259 -1.50 19.98 -18.66
C ARG A 259 -1.22 18.65 -17.94
N MET A 260 -2.01 18.31 -16.92
CA MET A 260 -1.89 17.02 -16.23
C MET A 260 -2.26 15.84 -17.16
N ALA A 261 -3.30 16.00 -17.98
CA ALA A 261 -3.70 14.98 -18.95
C ALA A 261 -2.62 14.77 -20.02
N ASP A 262 -2.06 15.87 -20.54
CA ASP A 262 -0.93 15.85 -21.49
C ASP A 262 0.29 15.18 -20.85
N ASN A 263 0.65 15.55 -19.62
CA ASN A 263 1.76 14.93 -18.88
C ASN A 263 1.58 13.41 -18.71
N ILE A 264 0.36 12.95 -18.39
CA ILE A 264 0.04 11.52 -18.32
C ILE A 264 0.20 10.86 -19.70
N ASN A 265 -0.32 11.47 -20.76
CA ASN A 265 -0.21 10.94 -22.12
C ASN A 265 1.23 10.89 -22.60
N ASP A 266 2.00 11.95 -22.40
CA ASP A 266 3.42 12.05 -22.76
C ASP A 266 4.24 10.98 -22.03
N TYR A 267 3.99 10.78 -20.73
CA TYR A 267 4.61 9.70 -19.97
C TYR A 267 4.30 8.32 -20.55
N ILE A 268 3.04 8.06 -20.91
CA ILE A 268 2.62 6.78 -21.50
C ILE A 268 3.26 6.59 -22.87
N GLU A 269 3.19 7.60 -23.74
CA GLU A 269 3.60 7.51 -25.13
C GLU A 269 5.12 7.46 -25.28
N HIS A 270 5.85 8.29 -24.55
CA HIS A 270 7.28 8.50 -24.78
C HIS A 270 8.19 7.71 -23.84
N TYR A 271 7.68 7.22 -22.70
CA TYR A 271 8.50 6.44 -21.77
C TYR A 271 7.93 5.05 -21.47
N MET A 272 6.70 4.97 -20.94
CA MET A 272 6.14 3.70 -20.50
C MET A 272 5.93 2.72 -21.67
N THR A 273 5.37 3.18 -22.79
CA THR A 273 5.12 2.34 -23.98
C THR A 273 6.41 1.85 -24.63
N PRO A 274 7.42 2.70 -24.91
CA PRO A 274 8.72 2.24 -25.42
C PRO A 274 9.41 1.25 -24.47
N CYS A 275 9.45 1.53 -23.17
CA CYS A 275 10.06 0.62 -22.19
C CYS A 275 9.36 -0.75 -22.16
N LEU A 276 8.02 -0.76 -22.10
CA LEU A 276 7.26 -2.03 -22.12
C LEU A 276 7.40 -2.75 -23.46
N THR A 277 7.50 -2.01 -24.57
CA THR A 277 7.75 -2.60 -25.90
C THR A 277 9.11 -3.30 -25.94
N ASP A 278 10.15 -2.66 -25.42
CA ASP A 278 11.49 -3.26 -25.34
C ASP A 278 11.54 -4.48 -24.42
N MET A 279 10.88 -4.40 -23.25
CA MET A 279 10.76 -5.54 -22.33
C MET A 279 10.03 -6.73 -22.96
N THR A 280 8.99 -6.45 -23.74
CA THR A 280 8.16 -7.48 -24.39
C THR A 280 8.67 -7.91 -25.76
N SER A 281 9.72 -7.25 -26.27
CA SER A 281 10.32 -7.59 -27.55
C SER A 281 10.95 -8.98 -27.56
N GLU A 282 11.10 -9.53 -28.76
CA GLU A 282 11.67 -10.85 -28.97
C GLU A 282 13.17 -10.84 -28.69
N ALA A 283 13.61 -11.78 -27.85
CA ALA A 283 15.02 -12.05 -27.65
C ALA A 283 15.26 -13.55 -27.85
N PHE A 284 16.27 -13.88 -28.64
CA PHE A 284 16.69 -15.25 -28.90
C PHE A 284 15.57 -16.18 -29.43
N GLY A 285 14.67 -15.68 -30.28
CA GLY A 285 13.57 -16.49 -30.83
C GLY A 285 12.37 -16.65 -29.89
N VAL A 286 12.35 -15.92 -28.77
CA VAL A 286 11.27 -15.96 -27.78
C VAL A 286 10.70 -14.55 -27.62
N VAL A 287 9.45 -14.35 -28.02
CA VAL A 287 8.71 -13.10 -27.74
C VAL A 287 8.70 -12.89 -26.22
N GLY A 288 8.95 -11.65 -25.76
CA GLY A 288 9.18 -11.32 -24.34
C GLY A 288 10.43 -11.92 -23.75
N GLY A 289 11.35 -12.39 -24.60
CA GLY A 289 12.64 -12.89 -24.22
C GLY A 289 13.43 -11.84 -23.46
N ASN A 290 13.33 -10.56 -23.84
CA ASN A 290 14.06 -9.47 -23.20
C ASN A 290 13.75 -9.33 -21.71
N MET A 291 12.48 -9.50 -21.31
CA MET A 291 12.07 -9.51 -19.90
C MET A 291 12.84 -10.55 -19.05
N GLN A 292 13.30 -11.64 -19.65
CA GLN A 292 14.07 -12.69 -18.97
C GLN A 292 15.57 -12.60 -19.29
N SER A 293 15.94 -12.06 -20.45
CA SER A 293 17.29 -12.13 -20.96
C SER A 293 18.11 -10.86 -20.77
N GLN A 294 17.48 -9.73 -20.56
CA GLN A 294 18.15 -8.46 -20.35
C GLN A 294 17.62 -7.79 -19.09
N HIS A 295 18.51 -7.10 -18.39
CA HIS A 295 18.11 -6.22 -17.30
C HIS A 295 17.55 -4.93 -17.89
N TRP A 296 16.48 -4.37 -17.34
CA TRP A 296 15.79 -3.18 -17.85
C TRP A 296 16.73 -1.99 -18.10
N ILE A 297 17.74 -1.81 -17.25
CA ILE A 297 18.79 -0.77 -17.40
C ILE A 297 19.62 -0.89 -18.69
N ARG A 298 19.53 -2.01 -19.41
CA ARG A 298 20.21 -2.23 -20.70
C ARG A 298 19.26 -2.11 -21.89
N MET A 299 17.98 -1.86 -21.64
CA MET A 299 16.96 -1.68 -22.66
C MET A 299 16.82 -0.21 -22.98
N ASP A 300 17.01 0.17 -24.25
CA ASP A 300 17.08 1.57 -24.67
C ASP A 300 15.82 2.35 -24.28
N GLY A 301 14.63 1.74 -24.43
CA GLY A 301 13.35 2.32 -24.06
C GLY A 301 13.16 2.55 -22.56
N CYS A 302 13.99 1.96 -21.69
CA CYS A 302 13.88 2.06 -20.24
C CYS A 302 15.03 2.85 -19.58
N LEU A 303 15.97 3.41 -20.38
CA LEU A 303 17.20 4.02 -19.85
C LEU A 303 16.96 5.26 -18.98
N GLU A 304 15.85 5.96 -19.16
CA GLU A 304 15.57 7.20 -18.45
C GLU A 304 15.05 6.93 -17.02
N VAL A 305 15.95 6.59 -16.11
CA VAL A 305 15.64 6.25 -14.69
C VAL A 305 14.92 7.39 -13.98
N SER A 306 15.16 8.64 -14.38
CA SER A 306 14.48 9.81 -13.81
C SER A 306 12.94 9.69 -13.91
N CYS A 307 12.44 9.04 -14.96
CA CYS A 307 11.01 8.85 -15.20
C CYS A 307 10.31 7.88 -14.22
N VAL A 308 11.05 7.13 -13.41
CA VAL A 308 10.45 6.26 -12.39
C VAL A 308 10.16 6.97 -11.06
N PHE A 309 10.55 8.23 -10.93
CA PHE A 309 10.26 9.02 -9.73
C PHE A 309 8.91 9.73 -9.83
N VAL A 310 8.27 9.88 -8.68
CA VAL A 310 7.09 10.74 -8.53
C VAL A 310 7.55 12.20 -8.61
N GLY A 311 6.87 13.03 -9.40
CA GLY A 311 7.16 14.47 -9.51
C GLY A 311 8.12 14.90 -10.58
N VAL A 312 8.28 14.02 -11.57
CA VAL A 312 8.92 14.37 -12.82
C VAL A 312 7.85 14.45 -13.91
N LYS A 313 8.11 15.19 -14.99
CA LYS A 313 7.32 15.15 -16.22
C LYS A 313 8.19 14.80 -17.40
N TRP A 314 7.62 14.17 -18.41
CA TRP A 314 8.31 14.01 -19.68
C TRP A 314 8.41 15.38 -20.36
N ASP A 315 9.63 15.76 -20.75
CA ASP A 315 9.88 16.97 -21.52
C ASP A 315 10.20 16.57 -22.97
N PRO A 316 9.27 16.82 -23.93
CA PRO A 316 9.47 16.45 -25.32
C PRO A 316 10.62 17.23 -25.98
N SER A 317 11.02 18.39 -25.42
CA SER A 317 12.11 19.18 -25.99
C SER A 317 13.49 18.59 -25.70
N THR A 318 13.66 17.97 -24.53
CA THR A 318 14.90 17.32 -24.12
C THR A 318 14.86 15.80 -24.28
N ASN A 319 13.67 15.24 -24.56
CA ASN A 319 13.42 13.80 -24.65
C ASN A 319 13.85 13.07 -23.36
N LYS A 320 13.55 13.67 -22.21
CA LYS A 320 13.93 13.19 -20.86
C LYS A 320 12.85 13.52 -19.86
N CYS A 321 12.85 12.83 -18.72
CA CYS A 321 12.06 13.28 -17.58
C CYS A 321 12.80 14.35 -16.77
N VAL A 322 12.12 15.46 -16.53
CA VAL A 322 12.61 16.59 -15.73
C VAL A 322 11.77 16.71 -14.48
N ALA A 323 12.36 17.16 -13.37
CA ALA A 323 11.58 17.48 -12.17
C ALA A 323 10.54 18.56 -12.52
N ASP A 324 9.32 18.41 -12.01
CA ASP A 324 8.31 19.43 -12.18
C ASP A 324 8.80 20.74 -11.53
N ALA A 325 8.69 21.83 -12.29
CA ALA A 325 9.14 23.13 -11.82
C ALA A 325 8.33 23.52 -10.56
N PRO A 326 8.95 24.18 -9.58
CA PRO A 326 8.27 24.61 -8.36
C PRO A 326 7.12 25.60 -8.60
N GLU A 327 7.03 26.18 -9.80
CA GLU A 327 5.92 27.06 -10.22
C GLU A 327 4.67 26.25 -10.62
N ASP A 328 4.83 24.98 -11.02
CA ASP A 328 3.75 24.04 -11.34
C ASP A 328 3.32 23.19 -10.12
N ASN A 329 3.76 23.55 -8.91
CA ASN A 329 3.59 22.81 -7.65
C ASN A 329 2.12 22.67 -7.19
N LEU A 330 1.17 23.05 -8.04
CA LEU A 330 -0.25 22.76 -7.91
C LEU A 330 -0.51 21.26 -7.85
N ASP A 331 0.22 20.44 -8.61
CA ASP A 331 0.07 18.98 -8.58
C ASP A 331 0.31 18.37 -7.18
N TYR A 332 1.12 19.03 -6.34
CA TYR A 332 1.44 18.59 -4.97
C TYR A 332 0.64 19.30 -3.88
N THR A 333 0.10 20.48 -4.17
CA THR A 333 -0.56 21.32 -3.15
C THR A 333 -2.08 21.21 -3.18
N VAL A 334 -2.67 20.68 -4.26
CA VAL A 334 -4.11 20.38 -4.37
C VAL A 334 -4.58 19.56 -3.16
N ASP A 335 -3.83 18.55 -2.73
CA ASP A 335 -4.19 17.73 -1.56
C ASP A 335 -4.35 18.53 -0.26
N ARG A 336 -3.70 19.69 -0.14
CA ARG A 336 -3.81 20.58 1.04
C ARG A 336 -5.11 21.37 1.03
N PHE A 337 -5.53 21.84 -0.14
CA PHE A 337 -6.62 22.82 -0.27
C PHE A 337 -7.95 22.20 -0.71
N CYS A 338 -7.93 20.98 -1.26
CA CYS A 338 -9.11 20.33 -1.85
C CYS A 338 -9.99 19.56 -0.86
N ALA A 339 -9.70 19.67 0.44
CA ALA A 339 -10.59 19.19 1.51
C ALA A 339 -10.88 20.31 2.53
N PRO A 340 -11.43 21.46 2.09
CA PRO A 340 -11.59 22.59 2.98
C PRO A 340 -12.67 22.31 4.02
N LYS A 341 -12.40 22.67 5.28
CA LYS A 341 -13.47 22.92 6.25
C LYS A 341 -13.95 24.34 6.03
N PHE A 342 -15.27 24.53 5.94
CA PHE A 342 -15.84 25.87 6.04
C PHE A 342 -15.69 26.35 7.48
N SER A 343 -15.19 27.58 7.64
CA SER A 343 -15.35 28.32 8.88
C SER A 343 -16.84 28.34 9.23
N THR A 344 -17.22 27.76 10.36
CA THR A 344 -18.60 27.78 10.86
C THR A 344 -18.99 29.14 11.46
N GLY A 345 -18.20 30.19 11.19
CA GLY A 345 -18.58 31.55 11.54
C GLY A 345 -19.83 31.95 10.77
N ARG A 346 -20.99 31.92 11.44
CA ARG A 346 -22.15 32.68 10.96
C ARG A 346 -21.71 34.16 10.87
N PRO A 347 -22.04 34.88 9.79
CA PRO A 347 -21.88 36.33 9.75
C PRO A 347 -22.67 37.00 10.88
#